data_AF-A0A2T4CDF9-F1
#
_entry.id   AF-A0A2T4CDF9-F1
#
_cell.length_a   1.000
_cell.length_b   1.000
_cell.length_c   1.000
_cell.angle_alpha   90.00
_cell.angle_beta   90.00
_cell.angle_gamma   90.00
#
_symmetry.space_group_name_H-M   'P 1'
#
loop_
_entity.id
_entity.type
_entity.pdbx_description
1 polymer ?
#
loop_
_entity_poly.entity_id
_entity_poly.type
_entity_poly.pdbx_seq_one_letter_code
_entity_poly.pdbx_strand_id
1 'polypeptide(L)'
;MLDANPILPLQYGPTTLVPLVQPPLVTIDIAPSEPYSCYNDAPSVQNPIQQVPHEDGGNVAVQRQEAVPENNQPPAQRNGKRGPFRDQSLREQTAQTRKMGSCIRCRMQRIRCEFNSDILGGSCLTCKKVENTKAARLPCLRYKITDMTLYKPGQVPGYEWTQRWNKNSSDPIQLWASREVKVIYISVGFSNRYMPLQVRRFVPRDGDKLERTWDYKGTRKSVTIPPYALIDLEAGKSAYTRYIRDSMTDIFRNMLGDSENLLYKTYLQAWHMWKDPATPPETFELLNWTLRLWVAVRLSTTSAFIAGKEKLGMATDILDETNPNPGKIPLPPVLGAQMDMILIQHIQTKLRHELLDNLQKVMLKNKPSSWLVTYLVAFILLHNVALITKHDAGYARKHGMNRRFAREAKVQEYHLGVTPFSDECEDQDLRTLAHLDEDKIQFVRATRAYVQRHKRDWEQIRARGEYENDFFFVSQLFDEKWHPQTTVW
;
A
#
# COMPACT_ATOMS: atom_id res chain seq x y z
N MET A 1 17.51 -33.22 44.53
CA MET A 1 16.28 -32.60 45.02
C MET A 1 16.45 -31.10 44.94
N LEU A 2 15.76 -30.48 43.98
CA LEU A 2 15.41 -29.06 43.91
C LEU A 2 14.50 -28.93 42.69
N ASP A 3 13.24 -28.63 42.95
CA ASP A 3 12.11 -28.69 42.02
C ASP A 3 12.16 -27.59 40.96
N ALA A 4 11.95 -27.97 39.70
CA ALA A 4 11.69 -27.07 38.59
C ALA A 4 10.17 -26.93 38.41
N ASN A 5 9.63 -25.76 38.72
CA ASN A 5 8.24 -25.39 38.41
C ASN A 5 8.07 -25.20 36.89
N PRO A 6 7.17 -25.93 36.21
CA PRO A 6 6.83 -25.65 34.82
C PRO A 6 5.73 -24.58 34.75
N ILE A 7 5.99 -23.52 33.99
CA ILE A 7 5.02 -22.47 33.65
C ILE A 7 3.94 -23.07 32.72
N LEU A 8 2.70 -23.10 33.21
CA LEU A 8 1.51 -23.53 32.47
C LEU A 8 1.14 -22.52 31.35
N PRO A 9 0.71 -22.99 30.17
CA PRO A 9 0.17 -22.12 29.12
C PRO A 9 -1.27 -21.67 29.46
N LEU A 10 -1.53 -20.36 29.30
CA LEU A 10 -2.86 -19.74 29.45
C LEU A 10 -3.87 -20.36 28.47
N GLN A 11 -4.85 -21.09 29.02
CA GLN A 11 -6.04 -21.56 28.31
C GLN A 11 -7.02 -20.38 28.16
N TYR A 12 -7.32 -19.97 26.93
CA TYR A 12 -8.50 -19.15 26.63
C TYR A 12 -9.67 -20.09 26.33
N GLY A 13 -10.62 -20.17 27.25
CA GLY A 13 -11.92 -20.82 27.04
C GLY A 13 -12.87 -19.97 26.18
N PRO A 14 -13.98 -20.55 25.68
CA PRO A 14 -14.89 -19.88 24.77
C PRO A 14 -15.71 -18.79 25.50
N THR A 15 -15.69 -17.56 24.96
CA THR A 15 -16.52 -16.45 25.47
C THR A 15 -17.98 -16.66 25.09
N THR A 16 -18.84 -16.81 26.09
CA THR A 16 -20.29 -16.86 25.98
C THR A 16 -20.81 -15.51 25.46
N LEU A 17 -21.60 -15.53 24.37
CA LEU A 17 -22.28 -14.34 23.84
C LEU A 17 -23.41 -13.92 24.78
N VAL A 18 -23.24 -12.79 25.47
CA VAL A 18 -24.30 -12.11 26.22
C VAL A 18 -25.06 -11.17 25.25
N PRO A 19 -26.41 -11.12 25.26
CA PRO A 19 -27.15 -10.18 24.43
C PRO A 19 -26.88 -8.73 24.85
N LEU A 20 -26.58 -7.86 23.88
CA LEU A 20 -26.42 -6.42 24.07
C LEU A 20 -27.77 -5.76 24.35
N VAL A 21 -28.00 -5.34 25.60
CA VAL A 21 -29.00 -4.35 25.96
C VAL A 21 -28.50 -2.98 25.49
N GLN A 22 -29.29 -2.27 24.69
CA GLN A 22 -28.96 -0.91 24.24
C GLN A 22 -28.96 0.06 25.44
N PRO A 23 -27.91 0.88 25.65
CA PRO A 23 -27.97 1.99 26.58
C PRO A 23 -28.85 3.12 26.03
N PRO A 24 -29.52 3.91 26.90
CA PRO A 24 -30.47 4.93 26.47
C PRO A 24 -29.80 6.07 25.71
N LEU A 25 -30.51 6.59 24.71
CA LEU A 25 -30.16 7.78 23.93
C LEU A 25 -29.99 8.99 24.86
N VAL A 26 -28.81 9.59 24.83
CA VAL A 26 -28.57 10.91 25.43
C VAL A 26 -29.13 11.96 24.48
N THR A 27 -30.27 12.54 24.84
CA THR A 27 -30.83 13.73 24.20
C THR A 27 -29.97 14.93 24.58
N ILE A 28 -29.41 15.63 23.60
CA ILE A 28 -28.73 16.92 23.81
C ILE A 28 -29.76 18.02 23.53
N ASP A 29 -30.16 18.75 24.57
CA ASP A 29 -30.98 19.95 24.45
C ASP A 29 -30.17 21.06 23.75
N ILE A 30 -30.71 21.56 22.64
CA ILE A 30 -30.17 22.70 21.91
C ILE A 30 -30.85 23.96 22.45
N ALA A 31 -30.10 24.80 23.16
CA ALA A 31 -30.53 26.15 23.48
C ALA A 31 -30.42 27.08 22.25
N PRO A 32 -31.34 28.04 22.06
CA PRO A 32 -31.41 28.83 20.83
C PRO A 32 -30.40 29.99 20.84
N SER A 33 -29.63 30.14 19.77
CA SER A 33 -28.82 31.33 19.50
C SER A 33 -29.54 32.24 18.50
N GLU A 34 -29.81 33.47 18.92
CA GLU A 34 -30.39 34.56 18.13
C GLU A 34 -29.53 34.99 16.92
N PRO A 35 -30.13 35.61 15.89
CA PRO A 35 -29.50 35.86 14.59
C PRO A 35 -28.78 37.20 14.54
N TYR A 36 -27.49 37.20 14.17
CA TYR A 36 -26.80 38.42 13.76
C TYR A 36 -27.04 38.70 12.27
N SER A 37 -27.75 39.80 12.04
CA SER A 37 -27.97 40.47 10.76
C SER A 37 -26.78 41.37 10.42
N CYS A 38 -26.29 41.33 9.18
CA CYS A 38 -25.64 42.48 8.56
C CYS A 38 -26.02 42.54 7.08
N TYR A 39 -26.78 43.58 6.72
CA TYR A 39 -27.09 44.02 5.37
C TYR A 39 -26.43 45.38 5.12
N ASN A 40 -26.22 45.67 3.84
CA ASN A 40 -25.83 46.92 3.17
C ASN A 40 -24.32 47.07 2.91
N ASP A 41 -23.81 47.29 1.69
CA ASP A 41 -24.39 47.82 0.45
C ASP A 41 -23.73 47.23 -0.81
N ALA A 42 -24.52 47.08 -1.87
CA ALA A 42 -24.05 46.91 -3.26
C ALA A 42 -23.76 48.28 -3.90
N PRO A 43 -23.09 48.31 -5.07
CA PRO A 43 -23.91 48.58 -6.25
C PRO A 43 -23.61 47.70 -7.47
N SER A 44 -24.72 47.39 -8.12
CA SER A 44 -24.99 46.82 -9.43
C SER A 44 -24.32 47.52 -10.61
N VAL A 45 -23.92 46.75 -11.63
CA VAL A 45 -24.12 47.14 -13.05
C VAL A 45 -24.45 45.89 -13.89
N GLN A 46 -25.56 46.00 -14.61
CA GLN A 46 -26.17 45.04 -15.53
C GLN A 46 -25.45 45.05 -16.89
N ASN A 47 -25.35 43.87 -17.54
CA ASN A 47 -25.16 43.77 -18.99
C ASN A 47 -26.44 44.23 -19.71
N PRO A 48 -26.32 44.65 -21.00
CA PRO A 48 -26.96 43.81 -22.01
C PRO A 48 -26.19 43.65 -23.34
N ILE A 49 -26.69 42.65 -24.07
CA ILE A 49 -26.28 42.01 -25.32
C ILE A 49 -26.70 42.89 -26.53
N GLN A 50 -25.92 42.96 -27.61
CA GLN A 50 -26.32 42.57 -29.00
C GLN A 50 -25.50 43.17 -30.16
N GLN A 51 -25.20 42.26 -31.10
CA GLN A 51 -25.23 42.37 -32.57
C GLN A 51 -24.04 42.95 -33.36
N VAL A 52 -23.66 42.13 -34.35
CA VAL A 52 -22.78 42.37 -35.50
C VAL A 52 -23.60 43.03 -36.62
N PRO A 53 -22.98 43.86 -37.48
CA PRO A 53 -22.98 43.49 -38.90
C PRO A 53 -21.61 43.64 -39.59
N HIS A 54 -21.60 42.99 -40.76
CA HIS A 54 -20.56 42.77 -41.76
C HIS A 54 -20.10 44.05 -42.51
N GLU A 55 -18.95 43.89 -43.19
CA GLU A 55 -18.60 44.34 -44.55
C GLU A 55 -17.42 45.34 -44.78
N ASP A 56 -16.50 44.82 -45.61
CA ASP A 56 -15.70 45.39 -46.69
C ASP A 56 -14.66 46.52 -46.49
N GLY A 57 -13.42 46.14 -46.81
CA GLY A 57 -12.76 46.56 -48.05
C GLY A 57 -12.02 47.91 -48.04
N GLY A 58 -10.72 47.90 -48.39
CA GLY A 58 -10.06 49.07 -48.97
C GLY A 58 -8.59 49.28 -48.59
N ASN A 59 -7.69 48.84 -49.47
CA ASN A 59 -6.29 49.28 -49.54
C ASN A 59 -6.20 50.77 -49.92
N VAL A 60 -5.34 51.56 -49.25
CA VAL A 60 -4.57 52.65 -49.89
C VAL A 60 -3.19 52.76 -49.23
N ALA A 61 -2.16 52.83 -50.08
CA ALA A 61 -0.75 52.91 -49.77
C ALA A 61 -0.22 54.37 -49.80
N VAL A 62 1.06 54.51 -49.39
CA VAL A 62 2.01 55.61 -49.64
C VAL A 62 1.93 56.75 -48.59
N GLN A 63 2.96 57.08 -47.81
CA GLN A 63 4.28 57.57 -48.25
C GLN A 63 5.36 57.50 -47.14
N ARG A 64 6.62 57.30 -47.56
CA ARG A 64 7.88 57.20 -46.81
C ARG A 64 8.27 58.47 -46.02
N GLN A 65 8.96 58.27 -44.89
CA GLN A 65 10.21 58.99 -44.53
C GLN A 65 11.09 58.13 -43.59
N GLU A 66 12.34 57.93 -43.99
CA GLU A 66 13.49 57.34 -43.26
C GLU A 66 13.94 58.33 -42.14
N ALA A 67 14.64 58.03 -41.03
CA ALA A 67 15.57 56.99 -40.57
C ALA A 67 15.54 56.98 -39.00
N VAL A 68 15.89 55.91 -38.26
CA VAL A 68 17.23 55.53 -37.72
C VAL A 68 17.02 54.19 -36.95
N PRO A 69 17.95 53.22 -36.94
CA PRO A 69 17.67 51.87 -36.43
C PRO A 69 18.01 51.71 -34.94
N GLU A 70 17.01 51.37 -34.12
CA GLU A 70 17.22 50.83 -32.78
C GLU A 70 16.92 49.33 -32.74
N ASN A 71 17.89 48.62 -32.17
CA ASN A 71 18.10 47.19 -32.15
C ASN A 71 17.00 46.44 -31.36
N ASN A 72 15.97 45.95 -32.05
CA ASN A 72 14.98 45.04 -31.46
C ASN A 72 15.13 43.62 -32.03
N GLN A 73 16.00 42.81 -31.41
CA GLN A 73 15.84 41.36 -31.50
C GLN A 73 14.72 40.92 -30.56
N PRO A 74 13.67 40.23 -31.04
CA PRO A 74 12.70 39.61 -30.15
C PRO A 74 13.37 38.50 -29.33
N PRO A 75 12.94 38.25 -28.09
CA PRO A 75 13.53 37.20 -27.26
C PRO A 75 13.35 35.85 -27.96
N ALA A 76 14.47 35.22 -28.29
CA ALA A 76 14.48 33.90 -28.90
C ALA A 76 13.65 32.93 -28.06
N GLN A 77 12.54 32.46 -28.63
CA GLN A 77 11.75 31.34 -28.11
C GLN A 77 12.68 30.13 -27.96
N ARG A 78 13.11 29.86 -26.72
CA ARG A 78 13.84 28.63 -26.36
C ARG A 78 12.86 27.46 -26.27
N ASN A 79 12.34 27.04 -27.42
CA ASN A 79 11.61 25.77 -27.56
C ASN A 79 12.39 24.74 -28.40
N GLY A 80 13.74 24.78 -28.32
CA GLY A 80 14.59 23.75 -28.90
C GLY A 80 14.72 22.54 -27.98
N LYS A 81 14.25 21.36 -28.42
CA LYS A 81 14.67 20.08 -27.84
C LYS A 81 16.20 20.06 -27.80
N ARG A 82 16.81 19.87 -26.63
CA ARG A 82 18.27 19.84 -26.47
C ARG A 82 18.85 18.78 -27.42
N GLY A 83 19.73 19.19 -28.32
CA GLY A 83 20.42 18.29 -29.25
C GLY A 83 21.30 17.27 -28.50
N PRO A 84 21.73 16.19 -29.18
CA PRO A 84 22.60 15.19 -28.57
C PRO A 84 23.92 15.81 -28.08
N PHE A 85 24.49 15.25 -27.00
CA PHE A 85 25.80 15.69 -26.52
C PHE A 85 26.85 15.53 -27.63
N ARG A 86 27.64 16.59 -27.85
CA ARG A 86 28.76 16.57 -28.82
C ARG A 86 29.95 15.76 -28.29
N ASP A 87 30.16 15.79 -26.98
CA ASP A 87 31.20 15.04 -26.28
C ASP A 87 30.86 13.56 -26.16
N GLN A 88 31.77 12.72 -26.65
CA GLN A 88 31.66 11.26 -26.64
C GLN A 88 31.60 10.69 -25.22
N SER A 89 32.42 11.21 -24.30
CA SER A 89 32.42 10.78 -22.90
C SER A 89 31.08 11.06 -22.23
N LEU A 90 30.46 12.20 -22.55
CA LEU A 90 29.17 12.56 -21.98
C LEU A 90 28.04 11.68 -22.55
N ARG A 91 28.14 11.25 -23.81
CA ARG A 91 27.22 10.28 -24.42
C ARG A 91 27.33 8.91 -23.74
N GLU A 92 28.53 8.41 -23.55
CA GLU A 92 28.80 7.12 -22.90
C GLU A 92 28.30 7.09 -21.46
N GLN A 93 28.62 8.13 -20.68
CA GLN A 93 28.10 8.26 -19.32
C GLN A 93 26.57 8.33 -19.30
N THR A 94 25.94 9.04 -20.24
CA THR A 94 24.47 9.09 -20.34
C THR A 94 23.88 7.73 -20.68
N ALA A 95 24.51 6.97 -21.57
CA ALA A 95 24.12 5.60 -21.90
C ALA A 95 24.26 4.68 -20.67
N GLN A 96 25.34 4.81 -19.91
CA GLN A 96 25.51 4.11 -18.63
C GLN A 96 24.43 4.51 -17.62
N THR A 97 24.06 5.80 -17.52
CA THR A 97 22.97 6.25 -16.63
C THR A 97 21.62 5.68 -17.04
N ARG A 98 21.36 5.52 -18.34
CA ARG A 98 20.14 4.88 -18.84
C ARG A 98 20.11 3.38 -18.52
N LYS A 99 21.26 2.71 -18.57
CA LYS A 99 21.40 1.27 -18.26
C LYS A 99 21.27 0.99 -16.76
N MET A 100 21.98 1.74 -15.92
CA MET A 100 22.14 1.47 -14.49
C MET A 100 21.24 2.32 -13.58
N GLY A 101 20.68 3.41 -14.09
CA GLY A 101 19.93 4.40 -13.32
C GLY A 101 20.82 5.39 -12.55
N SER A 102 20.27 6.59 -12.29
CA SER A 102 20.88 7.58 -11.39
C SER A 102 20.59 7.24 -9.92
N CYS A 103 21.50 7.59 -9.02
CA CYS A 103 21.25 7.46 -7.59
C CYS A 103 20.16 8.42 -7.10
N ILE A 104 19.54 8.11 -5.96
CA ILE A 104 18.44 8.88 -5.36
C ILE A 104 18.81 10.35 -5.20
N ARG A 105 19.98 10.65 -4.60
CA ARG A 105 20.46 12.04 -4.44
C ARG A 105 20.52 12.79 -5.76
N CYS A 106 21.22 12.23 -6.76
CA CYS A 106 21.38 12.91 -8.05
C CYS A 106 20.04 13.07 -8.78
N ARG A 107 19.13 12.10 -8.64
CA ARG A 107 17.79 12.15 -9.22
C ARG A 107 16.93 13.24 -8.57
N MET A 108 16.90 13.30 -7.24
CA MET A 108 16.15 14.31 -6.49
C MET A 108 16.67 15.72 -6.74
N GLN A 109 18.00 15.89 -6.76
CA GLN A 109 18.64 17.18 -7.03
C GLN A 109 18.67 17.55 -8.52
N ARG A 110 18.21 16.65 -9.41
CA ARG A 110 18.24 16.82 -10.88
C ARG A 110 19.64 17.16 -11.43
N ILE A 111 20.68 16.56 -10.83
CA ILE A 111 22.08 16.71 -11.24
C ILE A 111 22.61 15.43 -11.91
N ARG A 112 23.78 15.54 -12.57
CA ARG A 112 24.43 14.42 -13.24
C ARG A 112 24.92 13.38 -12.23
N CYS A 113 24.61 12.11 -12.47
CA CYS A 113 25.14 10.98 -11.70
C CYS A 113 26.31 10.34 -12.47
N GLU A 114 27.54 10.66 -12.07
CA GLU A 114 28.76 10.16 -12.71
C GLU A 114 29.15 8.79 -12.14
N PHE A 115 29.20 7.76 -12.99
CA PHE A 115 29.58 6.41 -12.55
C PHE A 115 31.03 6.36 -12.11
N ASN A 116 31.26 5.64 -11.02
CA ASN A 116 32.59 5.22 -10.61
C ASN A 116 32.81 3.81 -11.17
N SER A 117 33.67 3.68 -12.18
CA SER A 117 34.03 2.39 -12.79
C SER A 117 34.84 1.49 -11.87
N ASP A 118 35.51 2.09 -10.88
CA ASP A 118 36.53 1.40 -10.09
C ASP A 118 35.90 0.56 -8.97
N ILE A 119 34.66 0.88 -8.58
CA ILE A 119 33.92 0.18 -7.51
C ILE A 119 32.49 -0.10 -7.99
N LEU A 120 32.25 -1.33 -8.44
CA LEU A 120 30.91 -1.82 -8.77
C LEU A 120 29.99 -1.68 -7.55
N GLY A 121 28.87 -0.98 -7.72
CA GLY A 121 27.89 -0.72 -6.64
C GLY A 121 28.26 0.41 -5.67
N GLY A 122 29.44 1.01 -5.81
CA GLY A 122 29.89 2.11 -4.95
C GLY A 122 29.19 3.46 -5.19
N SER A 123 29.51 4.43 -4.32
CA SER A 123 29.11 5.82 -4.47
C SER A 123 29.51 6.38 -5.83
N CYS A 124 28.59 7.07 -6.50
CA CYS A 124 28.87 7.78 -7.74
C CYS A 124 29.88 8.91 -7.49
N LEU A 125 30.67 9.27 -8.51
CA LEU A 125 31.72 10.29 -8.39
C LEU A 125 31.14 11.64 -7.97
N THR A 126 29.93 11.97 -8.42
CA THR A 126 29.19 13.17 -7.99
C THR A 126 28.92 13.20 -6.49
N CYS A 127 28.58 12.06 -5.88
CA CYS A 127 28.33 11.97 -4.44
C CYS A 127 29.63 11.90 -3.64
N LYS A 128 30.66 11.22 -4.17
CA LYS A 128 31.98 11.15 -3.54
C LYS A 128 32.61 12.53 -3.34
N LYS A 129 32.40 13.44 -4.30
CA LYS A 129 32.85 14.85 -4.23
C LYS A 129 32.26 15.64 -3.06
N VAL A 130 31.14 15.20 -2.49
CA VAL A 130 30.41 15.91 -1.42
C VAL A 130 30.22 15.08 -0.17
N GLU A 131 30.88 13.93 -0.06
CA GLU A 131 30.67 12.91 1.00
C GLU A 131 30.87 13.48 2.41
N ASN A 132 31.72 14.50 2.55
CA ASN A 132 32.03 15.17 3.82
C ASN A 132 31.23 16.47 4.08
N THR A 133 30.15 16.71 3.34
CA THR A 133 29.35 17.94 3.47
C THR A 133 27.94 17.66 3.97
N LYS A 134 27.25 18.66 4.51
CA LYS A 134 25.80 18.57 4.84
C LYS A 134 24.93 18.17 3.64
N ALA A 135 25.43 18.30 2.41
CA ALA A 135 24.75 17.84 1.18
C ALA A 135 24.80 16.31 0.96
N ALA A 136 25.45 15.55 1.84
CA ALA A 136 25.54 14.09 1.83
C ALA A 136 24.36 13.36 2.51
N ARG A 137 23.37 14.08 3.05
CA ARG A 137 22.23 13.50 3.79
C ARG A 137 21.46 12.42 3.03
N LEU A 138 21.41 12.50 1.69
CA LEU A 138 20.81 11.45 0.87
C LEU A 138 21.88 10.44 0.45
N PRO A 139 21.73 9.15 0.81
CA PRO A 139 22.72 8.14 0.48
C PRO A 139 22.80 7.92 -1.03
N CYS A 140 23.98 7.57 -1.52
CA CYS A 140 24.22 7.33 -2.94
C CYS A 140 23.73 5.93 -3.38
N LEU A 141 22.41 5.70 -3.28
CA LEU A 141 21.77 4.43 -3.62
C LEU A 141 21.00 4.53 -4.92
N ARG A 142 20.95 3.46 -5.71
CA ARG A 142 20.31 3.41 -7.04
C ARG A 142 18.93 2.76 -7.04
N TYR A 143 18.25 2.77 -5.90
CA TYR A 143 16.89 2.22 -5.79
C TYR A 143 15.86 3.10 -6.48
N LYS A 144 14.72 2.50 -6.86
CA LYS A 144 13.54 3.21 -7.35
C LYS A 144 12.34 2.77 -6.54
N ILE A 145 11.51 3.74 -6.14
CA ILE A 145 10.27 3.48 -5.41
C ILE A 145 9.37 2.54 -6.21
N THR A 146 9.34 2.69 -7.54
CA THR A 146 8.58 1.83 -8.47
C THR A 146 8.95 0.35 -8.39
N ASP A 147 10.17 0.03 -7.94
CA ASP A 147 10.68 -1.34 -7.91
C ASP A 147 10.24 -2.08 -6.63
N MET A 148 9.67 -1.37 -5.64
CA MET A 148 9.26 -1.92 -4.35
C MET A 148 8.19 -3.00 -4.46
N THR A 149 8.47 -4.20 -3.97
CA THR A 149 7.45 -5.25 -3.86
C THR A 149 6.60 -5.05 -2.61
N LEU A 150 5.28 -4.92 -2.78
CA LEU A 150 4.34 -4.59 -1.70
C LEU A 150 3.38 -5.74 -1.33
N TYR A 151 3.50 -6.90 -1.98
CA TYR A 151 2.62 -8.05 -1.80
C TYR A 151 3.31 -9.35 -2.18
N LYS A 152 2.78 -10.49 -1.70
CA LYS A 152 3.32 -11.82 -2.04
C LYS A 152 3.16 -12.08 -3.56
N PRO A 153 4.18 -12.60 -4.25
CA PRO A 153 4.09 -12.83 -5.70
C PRO A 153 3.18 -14.00 -6.10
N GLY A 154 2.73 -14.81 -5.14
CA GLY A 154 1.90 -15.98 -5.38
C GLY A 154 2.03 -17.04 -4.29
N GLN A 155 1.72 -18.27 -4.68
CA GLN A 155 1.88 -19.47 -3.85
C GLN A 155 3.35 -19.74 -3.53
N VAL A 156 3.60 -20.46 -2.44
CA VAL A 156 4.95 -20.85 -2.07
C VAL A 156 5.40 -21.99 -2.98
N PRO A 157 6.59 -21.92 -3.59
CA PRO A 157 7.11 -22.99 -4.45
C PRO A 157 7.07 -24.37 -3.75
N GLY A 158 6.51 -25.37 -4.42
CA GLY A 158 6.28 -26.73 -3.87
C GLY A 158 5.01 -26.88 -3.03
N TYR A 159 4.32 -25.78 -2.72
CA TYR A 159 3.08 -25.75 -1.95
C TYR A 159 1.89 -25.26 -2.79
N GLU A 160 2.01 -25.30 -4.11
CA GLU A 160 0.99 -24.85 -5.05
C GLU A 160 -0.31 -25.63 -4.86
N TRP A 161 -1.47 -24.98 -5.02
CA TRP A 161 -2.77 -25.68 -4.94
C TRP A 161 -3.17 -26.30 -6.27
N THR A 162 -2.63 -25.81 -7.37
CA THR A 162 -2.86 -26.34 -8.71
C THR A 162 -1.75 -25.91 -9.65
N GLN A 163 -1.46 -26.75 -10.64
CA GLN A 163 -0.58 -26.43 -11.77
C GLN A 163 -1.36 -25.95 -13.00
N ARG A 164 -2.66 -25.63 -12.84
CA ARG A 164 -3.52 -25.17 -13.93
C ARG A 164 -3.08 -23.86 -14.57
N TRP A 165 -2.66 -22.93 -13.73
CA TRP A 165 -2.35 -21.57 -14.11
C TRP A 165 -0.88 -21.30 -13.81
N ASN A 166 -0.13 -21.01 -14.87
CA ASN A 166 1.22 -20.44 -14.73
C ASN A 166 1.11 -18.90 -14.76
N LYS A 167 2.24 -18.19 -14.69
CA LYS A 167 2.25 -16.71 -14.61
C LYS A 167 1.52 -15.98 -15.75
N ASN A 168 1.19 -16.66 -16.86
CA ASN A 168 0.61 -16.06 -18.06
C ASN A 168 -0.73 -16.67 -18.51
N SER A 169 -1.26 -17.68 -17.82
CA SER A 169 -2.55 -18.31 -18.17
C SER A 169 -3.57 -18.09 -17.05
N SER A 170 -4.75 -17.59 -17.43
CA SER A 170 -5.91 -17.44 -16.56
C SER A 170 -7.12 -18.20 -17.14
N ASP A 171 -6.85 -19.30 -17.86
CA ASP A 171 -7.89 -20.01 -18.60
C ASP A 171 -8.97 -20.53 -17.66
N PRO A 172 -10.26 -20.35 -17.99
CA PRO A 172 -11.34 -20.84 -17.15
C PRO A 172 -11.31 -22.37 -17.09
N ILE A 173 -11.93 -22.92 -16.04
CA ILE A 173 -12.11 -24.36 -15.91
C ILE A 173 -13.02 -24.84 -17.07
N GLN A 174 -12.48 -25.74 -17.89
CA GLN A 174 -13.17 -26.26 -19.07
C GLN A 174 -14.08 -27.46 -18.74
N LEU A 175 -13.59 -28.37 -17.90
CA LEU A 175 -14.27 -29.65 -17.62
C LEU A 175 -14.94 -29.66 -16.25
N TRP A 176 -16.27 -29.69 -16.26
CA TRP A 176 -17.11 -29.67 -15.05
C TRP A 176 -17.78 -31.02 -14.78
N ALA A 177 -17.74 -31.48 -13.54
CA ALA A 177 -18.24 -32.79 -13.10
C ALA A 177 -19.75 -32.82 -12.80
N SER A 178 -20.35 -31.65 -12.53
CA SER A 178 -21.79 -31.49 -12.29
C SER A 178 -22.27 -30.29 -13.09
N ARG A 179 -23.58 -30.13 -13.37
CA ARG A 179 -24.20 -28.88 -13.89
C ARG A 179 -24.69 -27.95 -12.78
N GLU A 180 -24.71 -28.43 -11.54
CA GLU A 180 -25.20 -27.71 -10.37
C GLU A 180 -24.31 -26.51 -10.04
N VAL A 181 -24.94 -25.34 -9.92
CA VAL A 181 -24.30 -24.10 -9.46
C VAL A 181 -24.64 -23.89 -8.00
N LYS A 182 -23.61 -23.70 -7.18
CA LYS A 182 -23.74 -23.42 -5.75
C LYS A 182 -23.28 -22.01 -5.45
N VAL A 183 -23.99 -21.31 -4.57
CA VAL A 183 -23.57 -19.99 -4.06
C VAL A 183 -23.00 -20.17 -2.67
N ILE A 184 -21.70 -19.89 -2.53
CA ILE A 184 -21.02 -19.86 -1.24
C ILE A 184 -20.78 -18.43 -0.79
N TYR A 185 -20.66 -18.25 0.52
CA TYR A 185 -20.31 -16.97 1.14
C TYR A 185 -18.98 -17.13 1.85
N ILE A 186 -18.02 -16.26 1.52
CA ILE A 186 -16.67 -16.31 2.06
C ILE A 186 -16.45 -15.14 3.02
N SER A 187 -15.76 -15.40 4.14
CA SER A 187 -15.26 -14.40 5.06
C SER A 187 -13.74 -14.52 5.24
N VAL A 188 -13.09 -13.38 5.47
CA VAL A 188 -11.69 -13.30 5.92
C VAL A 188 -11.57 -12.97 7.42
N GLY A 189 -12.69 -12.96 8.15
CA GLY A 189 -12.70 -12.80 9.62
C GLY A 189 -12.57 -11.36 10.14
N PHE A 190 -12.36 -10.37 9.26
CA PHE A 190 -12.11 -8.98 9.66
C PHE A 190 -13.26 -8.00 9.35
N SER A 191 -14.38 -8.51 8.84
CA SER A 191 -15.62 -7.75 8.64
C SER A 191 -16.80 -8.70 8.75
N ASN A 192 -17.95 -8.17 9.14
CA ASN A 192 -19.23 -8.90 9.14
C ASN A 192 -19.79 -9.09 7.72
N ARG A 193 -19.13 -8.51 6.71
CA ARG A 193 -19.48 -8.69 5.31
C ARG A 193 -18.97 -10.03 4.79
N TYR A 194 -19.80 -10.64 3.95
CA TYR A 194 -19.45 -11.86 3.22
C TYR A 194 -19.33 -11.57 1.72
N MET A 195 -18.44 -12.30 1.06
CA MET A 195 -18.28 -12.25 -0.39
C MET A 195 -19.02 -13.43 -1.03
N PRO A 196 -20.10 -13.20 -1.80
CA PRO A 196 -20.81 -14.26 -2.49
C PRO A 196 -20.03 -14.71 -3.72
N LEU A 197 -19.90 -16.01 -3.94
CA LEU A 197 -19.31 -16.59 -5.14
C LEU A 197 -20.14 -17.76 -5.67
N GLN A 198 -20.24 -17.83 -6.99
CA GLN A 198 -20.83 -18.96 -7.70
C GLN A 198 -19.77 -19.99 -8.04
N VAL A 199 -19.93 -21.20 -7.54
CA VAL A 199 -18.98 -22.30 -7.71
C VAL A 199 -19.66 -23.52 -8.28
N ARG A 200 -18.87 -24.34 -8.97
CA ARG A 200 -19.31 -25.59 -9.58
C ARG A 200 -18.25 -26.67 -9.36
N ARG A 201 -18.69 -27.94 -9.36
CA ARG A 201 -17.76 -29.07 -9.17
C ARG A 201 -17.03 -29.34 -10.47
N PHE A 202 -15.70 -29.34 -10.45
CA PHE A 202 -14.87 -29.60 -11.63
C PHE A 202 -14.33 -31.04 -11.63
N VAL A 203 -13.85 -31.50 -12.79
CA VAL A 203 -13.13 -32.78 -12.89
C VAL A 203 -11.65 -32.53 -12.58
N PRO A 204 -11.11 -33.10 -11.48
CA PRO A 204 -9.70 -32.95 -11.13
C PRO A 204 -8.75 -33.46 -12.21
N ARG A 205 -7.57 -32.88 -12.28
CA ARG A 205 -6.47 -33.37 -13.11
C ARG A 205 -5.17 -33.40 -12.32
N ASP A 206 -4.15 -34.05 -12.87
CA ASP A 206 -2.83 -34.09 -12.26
C ASP A 206 -2.31 -32.68 -11.94
N GLY A 207 -1.75 -32.54 -10.74
CA GLY A 207 -1.30 -31.27 -10.20
C GLY A 207 -2.35 -30.47 -9.41
N ASP A 208 -3.64 -30.86 -9.42
CA ASP A 208 -4.65 -30.28 -8.53
C ASP A 208 -4.56 -30.88 -7.12
N LYS A 209 -4.41 -30.04 -6.10
CA LYS A 209 -4.55 -30.49 -4.72
C LYS A 209 -6.01 -30.65 -4.36
N LEU A 210 -6.36 -31.81 -3.83
CA LEU A 210 -7.68 -32.13 -3.27
C LEU A 210 -7.64 -32.29 -1.76
N GLU A 211 -6.56 -31.84 -1.12
CA GLU A 211 -6.37 -31.94 0.32
C GLU A 211 -5.90 -30.61 0.91
N ARG A 212 -6.27 -30.40 2.17
CA ARG A 212 -5.69 -29.36 3.03
C ARG A 212 -4.78 -30.04 4.02
N THR A 213 -3.59 -29.49 4.23
CA THR A 213 -2.59 -30.08 5.13
C THR A 213 -2.03 -29.03 6.09
N TRP A 214 -1.70 -29.46 7.30
CA TRP A 214 -1.04 -28.65 8.33
C TRP A 214 -0.08 -29.52 9.14
N ASP A 215 0.87 -28.88 9.83
CA ASP A 215 1.70 -29.56 10.82
C ASP A 215 1.05 -29.48 12.20
N TYR A 216 1.09 -30.58 12.95
CA TYR A 216 0.77 -30.61 14.37
C TYR A 216 1.84 -31.41 15.10
N LYS A 217 2.66 -30.72 15.91
CA LYS A 217 3.75 -31.31 16.70
C LYS A 217 4.72 -32.15 15.83
N GLY A 218 5.07 -31.66 14.63
CA GLY A 218 5.96 -32.35 13.70
C GLY A 218 5.30 -33.48 12.89
N THR A 219 3.99 -33.71 13.09
CA THR A 219 3.22 -34.67 12.30
C THR A 219 2.35 -33.95 11.29
N ARG A 220 2.50 -34.31 10.01
CA ARG A 220 1.64 -33.80 8.94
C ARG A 220 0.24 -34.39 9.06
N LYS A 221 -0.75 -33.52 9.21
CA LYS A 221 -2.19 -33.82 9.14
C LYS A 221 -2.74 -33.44 7.77
N SER A 222 -3.79 -34.12 7.33
CA SER A 222 -4.49 -33.81 6.08
C SER A 222 -5.99 -34.10 6.16
N VAL A 223 -6.75 -33.42 5.30
CA VAL A 223 -8.17 -33.69 5.08
C VAL A 223 -8.53 -33.50 3.61
N THR A 224 -9.41 -34.36 3.09
CA THR A 224 -9.90 -34.30 1.73
C THR A 224 -10.92 -33.17 1.55
N ILE A 225 -10.81 -32.43 0.45
CA ILE A 225 -11.63 -31.28 0.12
C ILE A 225 -12.28 -31.49 -1.25
N PRO A 226 -13.59 -31.21 -1.41
CA PRO A 226 -14.27 -31.40 -2.67
C PRO A 226 -13.76 -30.46 -3.78
N PRO A 227 -13.71 -30.93 -5.05
CA PRO A 227 -13.16 -30.16 -6.17
C PRO A 227 -14.16 -29.14 -6.71
N TYR A 228 -14.30 -28.01 -6.02
CA TYR A 228 -15.06 -26.87 -6.50
C TYR A 228 -14.15 -25.74 -6.98
N ALA A 229 -14.60 -25.05 -8.02
CA ALA A 229 -13.92 -23.92 -8.62
C ALA A 229 -14.94 -22.81 -8.95
N LEU A 230 -14.44 -21.58 -9.06
CA LEU A 230 -15.21 -20.40 -9.46
C LEU A 230 -15.66 -20.53 -10.91
N ILE A 231 -16.93 -20.21 -11.17
CA ILE A 231 -17.51 -20.28 -12.52
C ILE A 231 -17.04 -19.11 -13.38
N ASP A 232 -17.03 -17.91 -12.80
CA ASP A 232 -16.73 -16.66 -13.50
C ASP A 232 -15.68 -15.85 -12.71
N LEU A 233 -14.50 -15.69 -13.33
CA LEU A 233 -13.38 -14.94 -12.77
C LEU A 233 -13.67 -13.43 -12.66
N GLU A 234 -14.40 -12.85 -13.62
CA GLU A 234 -14.75 -11.43 -13.61
C GLU A 234 -15.81 -11.12 -12.56
N ALA A 235 -16.76 -12.04 -12.32
CA ALA A 235 -17.66 -11.96 -11.17
C ALA A 235 -16.88 -12.00 -9.85
N GLY A 236 -15.88 -12.87 -9.72
CA GLY A 236 -14.99 -12.92 -8.54
C GLY A 236 -14.19 -11.63 -8.33
N LYS A 237 -13.64 -11.06 -9.40
CA LYS A 237 -12.94 -9.76 -9.37
C LYS A 237 -13.84 -8.61 -8.98
N SER A 238 -15.08 -8.60 -9.47
CA SER A 238 -16.11 -7.63 -9.11
C SER A 238 -16.48 -7.76 -7.63
N ALA A 239 -16.63 -9.00 -7.14
CA ALA A 239 -16.90 -9.29 -5.73
C ALA A 239 -15.77 -8.79 -4.83
N TYR A 240 -14.50 -9.05 -5.19
CA TYR A 240 -13.34 -8.52 -4.48
C TYR A 240 -13.28 -7.00 -4.47
N THR A 241 -13.49 -6.37 -5.63
CA THR A 241 -13.43 -4.90 -5.75
C THR A 241 -14.46 -4.22 -4.86
N ARG A 242 -15.67 -4.78 -4.81
CA ARG A 242 -16.73 -4.32 -3.90
C ARG A 242 -16.34 -4.55 -2.44
N TYR A 243 -15.86 -5.75 -2.10
CA TYR A 243 -15.46 -6.10 -0.74
C TYR A 243 -14.38 -5.15 -0.21
N ILE A 244 -13.30 -4.93 -0.98
CA ILE A 244 -12.18 -4.03 -0.63
C ILE A 244 -12.68 -2.64 -0.26
N ARG A 245 -13.64 -2.10 -1.03
CA ARG A 245 -14.22 -0.77 -0.79
C ARG A 245 -15.09 -0.76 0.47
N ASP A 246 -15.93 -1.77 0.64
CA ASP A 246 -17.01 -1.77 1.63
C ASP A 246 -16.57 -2.26 3.02
N SER A 247 -15.45 -2.98 3.13
CA SER A 247 -14.96 -3.57 4.39
C SER A 247 -13.81 -2.80 5.04
N MET A 248 -13.37 -1.68 4.45
CA MET A 248 -12.11 -1.03 4.80
C MET A 248 -12.03 -0.59 6.27
N THR A 249 -13.07 0.07 6.78
CA THR A 249 -13.14 0.54 8.18
C THR A 249 -13.21 -0.59 9.19
N ASP A 250 -13.96 -1.66 8.87
CA ASP A 250 -14.06 -2.85 9.73
C ASP A 250 -12.68 -3.51 9.86
N ILE A 251 -11.95 -3.61 8.75
CA ILE A 251 -10.61 -4.20 8.73
C ILE A 251 -9.64 -3.38 9.57
N PHE A 252 -9.69 -2.04 9.51
CA PHE A 252 -8.85 -1.20 10.37
C PHE A 252 -9.11 -1.46 11.85
N ARG A 253 -10.40 -1.45 12.25
CA ARG A 253 -10.80 -1.71 13.64
C ARG A 253 -10.34 -3.08 14.14
N ASN A 254 -10.48 -4.11 13.30
CA ASN A 254 -10.20 -5.48 13.72
C ASN A 254 -8.71 -5.87 13.59
N MET A 255 -7.92 -5.19 12.76
CA MET A 255 -6.49 -5.51 12.60
C MET A 255 -5.53 -4.58 13.34
N LEU A 256 -5.88 -3.30 13.52
CA LEU A 256 -4.94 -2.30 14.06
C LEU A 256 -5.04 -2.15 15.58
N GLY A 257 -6.00 -2.83 16.21
CA GLY A 257 -6.18 -2.88 17.65
C GLY A 257 -6.90 -1.65 18.20
N ASP A 258 -6.45 -1.21 19.38
CA ASP A 258 -7.03 -0.10 20.14
C ASP A 258 -7.09 1.21 19.33
N SER A 259 -8.20 1.94 19.43
CA SER A 259 -8.38 3.25 18.82
C SER A 259 -7.35 4.28 19.28
N GLU A 260 -6.75 4.08 20.45
CA GLU A 260 -5.69 4.94 20.97
C GLU A 260 -4.31 4.68 20.35
N ASN A 261 -4.13 3.54 19.68
CA ASN A 261 -2.87 3.14 19.04
C ASN A 261 -2.53 4.04 17.83
N LEU A 262 -1.25 4.39 17.69
CA LEU A 262 -0.74 5.18 16.56
C LEU A 262 -1.07 4.55 15.20
N LEU A 263 -1.04 3.21 15.09
CA LEU A 263 -1.43 2.50 13.87
C LEU A 263 -2.88 2.84 13.52
N TYR A 264 -3.83 2.61 14.43
CA TYR A 264 -5.24 2.88 14.18
C TYR A 264 -5.48 4.36 13.81
N LYS A 265 -4.94 5.29 14.61
CA LYS A 265 -5.07 6.74 14.37
C LYS A 265 -4.53 7.16 13.02
N THR A 266 -3.38 6.63 12.60
CA THR A 266 -2.76 6.95 11.31
C THR A 266 -3.61 6.48 10.13
N TYR A 267 -4.14 5.25 10.20
CA TYR A 267 -5.02 4.72 9.15
C TYR A 267 -6.37 5.44 9.12
N LEU A 268 -6.91 5.78 10.29
CA LEU A 268 -8.15 6.55 10.38
C LEU A 268 -7.97 7.95 9.78
N GLN A 269 -6.85 8.62 10.05
CA GLN A 269 -6.53 9.92 9.46
C GLN A 269 -6.44 9.84 7.93
N ALA A 270 -5.77 8.82 7.41
CA ALA A 270 -5.70 8.56 5.96
C ALA A 270 -7.10 8.32 5.36
N TRP A 271 -7.97 7.60 6.07
CA TRP A 271 -9.34 7.36 5.64
C TRP A 271 -10.21 8.62 5.67
N HIS A 272 -10.10 9.46 6.70
CA HIS A 272 -10.79 10.75 6.77
C HIS A 272 -10.39 11.64 5.60
N MET A 273 -9.09 11.80 5.34
CA MET A 273 -8.60 12.55 4.17
C MET A 273 -9.07 11.94 2.85
N TRP A 274 -9.15 10.62 2.73
CA TRP A 274 -9.67 9.98 1.53
C TRP A 274 -11.17 10.22 1.31
N LYS A 275 -11.94 10.43 2.38
CA LYS A 275 -13.39 10.68 2.32
C LYS A 275 -13.77 12.15 2.19
N ASP A 276 -12.89 13.04 2.61
CA ASP A 276 -13.12 14.48 2.57
C ASP A 276 -13.21 14.99 1.12
N PRO A 277 -14.36 15.56 0.69
CA PRO A 277 -14.52 16.17 -0.63
C PRO A 277 -13.58 17.35 -0.89
N ALA A 278 -13.07 18.00 0.15
CA ALA A 278 -12.10 19.09 0.03
C ALA A 278 -10.67 18.61 -0.25
N THR A 279 -10.42 17.29 -0.18
CA THR A 279 -9.10 16.74 -0.45
C THR A 279 -8.68 16.96 -1.90
N PRO A 280 -7.47 17.50 -2.15
CA PRO A 280 -6.97 17.68 -3.52
C PRO A 280 -6.95 16.37 -4.32
N PRO A 281 -7.25 16.39 -5.64
CA PRO A 281 -7.33 15.17 -6.45
C PRO A 281 -6.09 14.28 -6.38
N GLU A 282 -4.89 14.86 -6.43
CA GLU A 282 -3.62 14.12 -6.31
C GLU A 282 -3.48 13.38 -4.97
N THR A 283 -3.91 14.02 -3.87
CA THR A 283 -3.93 13.42 -2.53
C THR A 283 -4.98 12.32 -2.42
N PHE A 284 -6.18 12.57 -2.94
CA PHE A 284 -7.28 11.60 -2.96
C PHE A 284 -6.87 10.33 -3.71
N GLU A 285 -6.31 10.47 -4.92
CA GLU A 285 -5.90 9.33 -5.74
C GLU A 285 -4.81 8.51 -5.05
N LEU A 286 -3.81 9.17 -4.48
CA LEU A 286 -2.71 8.50 -3.78
C LEU A 286 -3.22 7.71 -2.57
N LEU A 287 -4.10 8.29 -1.75
CA LEU A 287 -4.73 7.60 -0.62
C LEU A 287 -5.65 6.46 -1.08
N ASN A 288 -6.43 6.67 -2.14
CA ASN A 288 -7.31 5.65 -2.72
C ASN A 288 -6.52 4.41 -3.14
N TRP A 289 -5.40 4.59 -3.85
CA TRP A 289 -4.54 3.47 -4.25
C TRP A 289 -3.88 2.79 -3.05
N THR A 290 -3.39 3.59 -2.09
CA THR A 290 -2.75 3.08 -0.87
C THR A 290 -3.68 2.21 -0.04
N LEU A 291 -4.85 2.73 0.34
CA LEU A 291 -5.79 2.05 1.23
C LEU A 291 -6.38 0.81 0.56
N ARG A 292 -6.75 0.91 -0.73
CA ARG A 292 -7.26 -0.24 -1.49
C ARG A 292 -6.19 -1.32 -1.66
N LEU A 293 -4.94 -0.94 -1.94
CA LEU A 293 -3.85 -1.90 -2.02
C LEU A 293 -3.67 -2.59 -0.68
N TRP A 294 -3.56 -1.82 0.41
CA TRP A 294 -3.35 -2.38 1.74
C TRP A 294 -4.42 -3.43 2.09
N VAL A 295 -5.70 -3.10 1.91
CA VAL A 295 -6.81 -4.07 2.11
C VAL A 295 -6.66 -5.27 1.18
N ALA A 296 -6.41 -5.07 -0.11
CA ALA A 296 -6.23 -6.16 -1.06
C ALA A 296 -5.08 -7.11 -0.68
N VAL A 297 -3.97 -6.58 -0.15
CA VAL A 297 -2.85 -7.40 0.34
C VAL A 297 -3.31 -8.24 1.53
N ARG A 298 -4.03 -7.64 2.48
CA ARG A 298 -4.58 -8.37 3.65
C ARG A 298 -5.44 -9.55 3.24
N LEU A 299 -6.28 -9.40 2.21
CA LEU A 299 -7.13 -10.49 1.71
C LEU A 299 -6.32 -11.67 1.14
N SER A 300 -5.11 -11.42 0.63
CA SER A 300 -4.22 -12.47 0.11
C SER A 300 -3.28 -13.07 1.18
N THR A 301 -3.11 -12.38 2.31
CA THR A 301 -2.26 -12.82 3.43
C THR A 301 -3.07 -13.30 4.64
N THR A 302 -4.37 -13.52 4.45
CA THR A 302 -5.28 -14.03 5.48
C THR A 302 -5.98 -15.25 4.93
N SER A 303 -6.19 -16.26 5.78
CA SER A 303 -7.00 -17.41 5.39
C SER A 303 -8.47 -17.02 5.28
N ALA A 304 -9.07 -17.31 4.13
CA ALA A 304 -10.49 -17.14 3.90
C ALA A 304 -11.23 -18.46 4.13
N PHE A 305 -12.45 -18.38 4.67
CA PHE A 305 -13.28 -19.54 5.01
C PHE A 305 -14.70 -19.38 4.48
N ILE A 306 -15.34 -20.49 4.16
CA ILE A 306 -16.76 -20.52 3.84
C ILE A 306 -17.54 -20.29 5.15
N ALA A 307 -18.38 -19.28 5.15
CA ALA A 307 -19.16 -18.84 6.31
C ALA A 307 -20.69 -18.85 6.06
N GLY A 308 -21.12 -19.26 4.86
CA GLY A 308 -22.54 -19.40 4.51
C GLY A 308 -23.17 -20.73 4.92
N LYS A 309 -24.47 -20.88 4.65
CA LYS A 309 -25.21 -22.13 4.85
C LYS A 309 -24.70 -23.27 3.96
N GLU A 310 -24.38 -22.97 2.70
CA GLU A 310 -23.80 -23.92 1.76
C GLU A 310 -22.32 -24.15 2.09
N LYS A 311 -21.97 -25.40 2.43
CA LYS A 311 -20.63 -25.83 2.88
C LYS A 311 -19.96 -26.82 1.91
N LEU A 312 -20.51 -26.97 0.71
CA LEU A 312 -20.04 -27.86 -0.35
C LEU A 312 -19.96 -29.34 0.08
N GLY A 313 -20.83 -29.75 1.02
CA GLY A 313 -20.85 -31.09 1.59
C GLY A 313 -19.72 -31.38 2.60
N MET A 314 -18.94 -30.37 3.00
CA MET A 314 -17.93 -30.51 4.05
C MET A 314 -18.57 -30.51 5.45
N ALA A 315 -18.06 -31.37 6.33
CA ALA A 315 -18.46 -31.40 7.73
C ALA A 315 -18.00 -30.13 8.47
N THR A 316 -18.69 -29.78 9.56
CA THR A 316 -18.40 -28.55 10.33
C THR A 316 -17.08 -28.57 11.08
N ASP A 317 -16.60 -29.77 11.37
CA ASP A 317 -15.37 -30.11 12.08
C ASP A 317 -14.26 -30.61 11.13
N ILE A 318 -14.38 -30.34 9.82
CA ILE A 318 -13.40 -30.79 8.81
C ILE A 318 -11.97 -30.31 9.12
N LEU A 319 -11.84 -29.17 9.78
CA LEU A 319 -10.60 -28.76 10.44
C LEU A 319 -10.76 -29.05 11.94
N ASP A 320 -10.07 -30.07 12.39
CA ASP A 320 -10.11 -30.53 13.78
C ASP A 320 -9.37 -29.59 14.74
N GLU A 321 -9.41 -29.92 16.03
CA GLU A 321 -8.74 -29.18 17.12
C GLU A 321 -7.21 -29.11 17.01
N THR A 322 -6.60 -29.90 16.11
CA THR A 322 -5.16 -29.82 15.83
C THR A 322 -4.81 -28.75 14.80
N ASN A 323 -5.81 -28.23 14.07
CA ASN A 323 -5.62 -27.15 13.12
C ASN A 323 -5.60 -25.80 13.83
N PRO A 324 -4.84 -24.80 13.33
CA PRO A 324 -4.92 -23.43 13.86
C PRO A 324 -6.29 -22.73 13.70
N ASN A 325 -7.22 -23.31 12.94
CA ASN A 325 -8.56 -22.74 12.68
C ASN A 325 -9.64 -23.83 12.84
N PRO A 326 -9.83 -24.39 14.04
CA PRO A 326 -10.77 -25.47 14.27
C PRO A 326 -12.20 -25.02 13.98
N GLY A 327 -13.01 -25.94 13.46
CA GLY A 327 -14.44 -25.70 13.15
C GLY A 327 -14.70 -24.74 11.98
N LYS A 328 -13.67 -24.31 11.25
CA LYS A 328 -13.82 -23.48 10.04
C LYS A 328 -13.89 -24.33 8.79
N ILE A 329 -14.66 -23.87 7.79
CA ILE A 329 -14.76 -24.54 6.49
C ILE A 329 -13.75 -23.91 5.52
N PRO A 330 -12.70 -24.63 5.09
CA PRO A 330 -11.69 -24.07 4.19
C PRO A 330 -12.23 -23.89 2.78
N LEU A 331 -11.65 -22.98 2.02
CA LEU A 331 -11.89 -22.95 0.57
C LEU A 331 -11.29 -24.22 -0.09
N PRO A 332 -11.95 -24.78 -1.12
CA PRO A 332 -11.33 -25.70 -2.07
C PRO A 332 -9.97 -25.19 -2.57
N PRO A 333 -8.92 -26.03 -2.69
CA PRO A 333 -7.59 -25.57 -3.09
C PRO A 333 -7.57 -24.84 -4.44
N VAL A 334 -8.22 -25.39 -5.46
CA VAL A 334 -8.29 -24.79 -6.81
C VAL A 334 -9.07 -23.46 -6.78
N LEU A 335 -10.19 -23.39 -6.05
CA LEU A 335 -10.88 -22.12 -5.81
C LEU A 335 -9.95 -21.10 -5.13
N GLY A 336 -9.23 -21.51 -4.08
CA GLY A 336 -8.26 -20.65 -3.39
C GLY A 336 -7.18 -20.11 -4.33
N ALA A 337 -6.72 -20.93 -5.28
CA ALA A 337 -5.78 -20.49 -6.32
C ALA A 337 -6.38 -19.46 -7.28
N GLN A 338 -7.63 -19.64 -7.74
CA GLN A 338 -8.31 -18.63 -8.57
C GLN A 338 -8.47 -17.31 -7.82
N MET A 339 -8.82 -17.38 -6.54
CA MET A 339 -9.01 -16.20 -5.69
C MET A 339 -7.68 -15.44 -5.48
N ASP A 340 -6.59 -16.16 -5.21
CA ASP A 340 -5.24 -15.59 -5.14
C ASP A 340 -4.82 -14.97 -6.48
N MET A 341 -5.08 -15.65 -7.61
CA MET A 341 -4.79 -15.14 -8.95
C MET A 341 -5.52 -13.82 -9.22
N ILE A 342 -6.82 -13.76 -8.93
CA ILE A 342 -7.62 -12.54 -9.09
C ILE A 342 -7.07 -11.40 -8.25
N LEU A 343 -6.80 -11.64 -6.96
CA LEU A 343 -6.25 -10.62 -6.08
C LEU A 343 -4.88 -10.13 -6.54
N ILE A 344 -3.96 -11.03 -6.82
CA ILE A 344 -2.55 -10.68 -7.07
C ILE A 344 -2.39 -10.10 -8.48
N GLN A 345 -2.86 -10.81 -9.50
CA GLN A 345 -2.62 -10.46 -10.90
C GLN A 345 -3.55 -9.35 -11.40
N HIS A 346 -4.85 -9.42 -11.08
CA HIS A 346 -5.83 -8.48 -11.65
C HIS A 346 -6.07 -7.24 -10.78
N ILE A 347 -5.79 -7.29 -9.48
CA ILE A 347 -6.08 -6.19 -8.55
C ILE A 347 -4.78 -5.56 -8.02
N GLN A 348 -3.99 -6.29 -7.23
CA GLN A 348 -2.81 -5.76 -6.54
C GLN A 348 -1.74 -5.24 -7.51
N THR A 349 -1.53 -5.92 -8.65
CA THR A 349 -0.56 -5.47 -9.66
C THR A 349 -0.88 -4.08 -10.19
N LYS A 350 -2.15 -3.82 -10.53
CA LYS A 350 -2.60 -2.49 -10.95
C LYS A 350 -2.48 -1.46 -9.82
N LEU A 351 -2.98 -1.80 -8.62
CA LEU A 351 -2.97 -0.89 -7.48
C LEU A 351 -1.53 -0.49 -7.08
N ARG A 352 -0.59 -1.44 -7.09
CA ARG A 352 0.84 -1.17 -6.84
C ARG A 352 1.44 -0.24 -7.87
N HIS A 353 1.20 -0.50 -9.17
CA HIS A 353 1.75 0.32 -10.24
C HIS A 353 1.32 1.78 -10.09
N GLU A 354 0.01 2.02 -9.96
CA GLU A 354 -0.53 3.37 -9.79
C GLU A 354 -0.04 4.03 -8.49
N LEU A 355 0.01 3.29 -7.39
CA LEU A 355 0.49 3.80 -6.12
C LEU A 355 1.94 4.29 -6.20
N LEU A 356 2.86 3.43 -6.67
CA LEU A 356 4.28 3.73 -6.63
C LEU A 356 4.67 4.83 -7.64
N ASP A 357 4.01 4.88 -8.80
CA ASP A 357 4.23 5.94 -9.77
C ASP A 357 3.76 7.31 -9.24
N ASN A 358 2.57 7.37 -8.65
CA ASN A 358 2.04 8.60 -8.06
C ASN A 358 2.83 9.03 -6.81
N LEU A 359 3.21 8.09 -5.94
CA LEU A 359 4.05 8.39 -4.79
C LEU A 359 5.39 8.99 -5.22
N GLN A 360 6.04 8.41 -6.23
CA GLN A 360 7.28 8.95 -6.79
C GLN A 360 7.09 10.37 -7.33
N LYS A 361 6.00 10.63 -8.07
CA LYS A 361 5.68 11.98 -8.58
C LYS A 361 5.51 13.00 -7.44
N VAL A 362 4.76 12.64 -6.39
CA VAL A 362 4.54 13.50 -5.21
C VAL A 362 5.87 13.80 -4.51
N MET A 363 6.67 12.78 -4.23
CA MET A 363 7.98 12.95 -3.57
C MET A 363 8.96 13.79 -4.40
N LEU A 364 8.97 13.65 -5.73
CA LEU A 364 9.83 14.44 -6.62
C LEU A 364 9.36 15.90 -6.78
N LYS A 365 8.06 16.17 -6.62
CA LYS A 365 7.54 17.56 -6.58
C LYS A 365 7.95 18.26 -5.28
N ASN A 366 8.13 17.51 -4.19
CA ASN A 366 8.54 17.99 -2.88
C ASN A 366 7.74 19.22 -2.41
N LYS A 367 6.42 19.20 -2.63
CA LYS A 367 5.55 20.30 -2.22
C LYS A 367 5.30 20.20 -0.71
N PRO A 368 5.49 21.27 0.06
CA PRO A 368 5.22 21.26 1.49
C PRO A 368 3.79 20.82 1.84
N SER A 369 2.80 21.20 1.04
CA SER A 369 1.40 20.78 1.18
C SER A 369 1.15 19.27 1.03
N SER A 370 2.10 18.52 0.46
CA SER A 370 2.01 17.07 0.30
C SER A 370 2.69 16.27 1.42
N TRP A 371 3.27 16.95 2.42
CA TRP A 371 4.01 16.31 3.50
C TRP A 371 3.17 15.27 4.24
N LEU A 372 1.97 15.66 4.70
CA LEU A 372 1.12 14.78 5.50
C LEU A 372 0.70 13.53 4.72
N VAL A 373 0.26 13.67 3.46
CA VAL A 373 -0.11 12.49 2.65
C VAL A 373 1.10 11.59 2.40
N THR A 374 2.29 12.17 2.18
CA THR A 374 3.51 11.37 1.98
C THR A 374 3.86 10.60 3.25
N TYR A 375 3.74 11.23 4.43
CA TYR A 375 3.90 10.57 5.73
C TYR A 375 2.91 9.40 5.90
N LEU A 376 1.61 9.64 5.69
CA LEU A 376 0.57 8.63 5.87
C LEU A 376 0.80 7.42 4.94
N VAL A 377 1.10 7.68 3.67
CA VAL A 377 1.35 6.64 2.67
C VAL A 377 2.60 5.85 3.01
N ALA A 378 3.70 6.52 3.34
CA ALA A 378 4.92 5.86 3.78
C ALA A 378 4.65 4.96 4.99
N PHE A 379 4.04 5.50 6.04
CA PHE A 379 3.69 4.76 7.25
C PHE A 379 2.91 3.48 6.93
N ILE A 380 1.84 3.58 6.13
CA ILE A 380 1.01 2.43 5.74
C ILE A 380 1.82 1.40 4.95
N LEU A 381 2.70 1.84 4.05
CA LEU A 381 3.56 0.96 3.27
C LEU A 381 4.59 0.24 4.14
N LEU A 382 5.19 0.92 5.11
CA LEU A 382 6.15 0.34 6.04
C LEU A 382 5.49 -0.67 6.96
N HIS A 383 4.32 -0.32 7.50
CA HIS A 383 3.53 -1.27 8.27
C HIS A 383 3.12 -2.48 7.44
N ASN A 384 2.76 -2.30 6.16
CA ASN A 384 2.48 -3.41 5.26
C ASN A 384 3.66 -4.37 5.11
N VAL A 385 4.91 -3.87 5.09
CA VAL A 385 6.12 -4.70 5.05
C VAL A 385 6.23 -5.58 6.30
N ALA A 386 5.97 -5.04 7.49
CA ALA A 386 5.93 -5.85 8.73
C ALA A 386 4.87 -6.96 8.62
N LEU A 387 3.66 -6.60 8.18
CA LEU A 387 2.55 -7.54 8.12
C LEU A 387 2.70 -8.64 7.06
N ILE A 388 3.30 -8.36 5.90
CA ILE A 388 3.62 -9.42 4.91
C ILE A 388 4.74 -10.33 5.41
N THR A 389 5.73 -9.78 6.14
CA THR A 389 6.81 -10.54 6.78
C THR A 389 6.26 -11.49 7.84
N LYS A 390 5.37 -10.99 8.71
CA LYS A 390 4.64 -11.75 9.73
C LYS A 390 3.83 -12.90 9.12
N HIS A 391 3.14 -12.64 8.00
CA HIS A 391 2.41 -13.67 7.27
C HIS A 391 3.35 -14.77 6.74
N ASP A 392 4.49 -14.40 6.15
CA ASP A 392 5.47 -15.37 5.64
C ASP A 392 6.07 -16.25 6.75
N ALA A 393 6.33 -15.67 7.93
CA ALA A 393 6.77 -16.42 9.11
C ALA A 393 5.67 -17.35 9.65
N GLY A 394 4.43 -16.86 9.71
CA GLY A 394 3.28 -17.67 10.10
C GLY A 394 3.04 -18.86 9.16
N TYR A 395 3.22 -18.65 7.85
CA TYR A 395 3.08 -19.70 6.86
C TYR A 395 4.16 -20.78 7.01
N ALA A 396 5.43 -20.39 7.23
CA ALA A 396 6.52 -21.34 7.47
C ALA A 396 6.23 -22.23 8.68
N ARG A 397 5.80 -21.63 9.81
CA ARG A 397 5.41 -22.37 11.02
C ARG A 397 4.24 -23.31 10.80
N LYS A 398 3.15 -22.83 10.17
CA LYS A 398 1.94 -23.64 9.88
C LYS A 398 2.25 -24.92 9.09
N HIS A 399 3.28 -24.86 8.25
CA HIS A 399 3.67 -25.95 7.36
C HIS A 399 4.95 -26.67 7.80
N GLY A 400 5.44 -26.43 9.02
CA GLY A 400 6.61 -27.11 9.57
C GLY A 400 7.89 -26.91 8.75
N MET A 401 8.05 -25.75 8.11
CA MET A 401 9.25 -25.48 7.31
C MET A 401 10.47 -25.23 8.21
N ASN A 402 11.62 -25.80 7.87
CA ASN A 402 12.90 -25.58 8.57
C ASN A 402 13.56 -24.25 8.19
N ARG A 403 12.80 -23.15 8.23
CA ARG A 403 13.25 -21.79 7.90
C ARG A 403 12.31 -20.75 8.50
N ARG A 404 12.82 -19.53 8.75
CA ARG A 404 12.02 -18.46 9.41
C ARG A 404 10.87 -17.97 8.53
N PHE A 405 11.05 -17.92 7.21
CA PHE A 405 10.02 -17.43 6.26
C PHE A 405 9.76 -18.42 5.14
N ALA A 406 8.52 -18.47 4.66
CA ALA A 406 8.17 -19.33 3.54
C ALA A 406 8.79 -18.87 2.21
N ARG A 407 9.02 -17.56 2.03
CA ARG A 407 9.61 -16.93 0.83
C ARG A 407 10.77 -16.00 1.17
N GLU A 408 11.85 -16.52 1.75
CA GLU A 408 13.01 -15.74 2.24
C GLU A 408 13.56 -14.72 1.23
N ALA A 409 13.78 -15.14 -0.01
CA ALA A 409 14.27 -14.24 -1.07
C ALA A 409 13.33 -13.05 -1.33
N LYS A 410 12.02 -13.23 -1.13
CA LYS A 410 11.03 -12.15 -1.28
C LYS A 410 10.91 -11.29 -0.04
N VAL A 411 11.08 -11.89 1.15
CA VAL A 411 11.18 -11.14 2.40
C VAL A 411 12.37 -10.17 2.36
N GLN A 412 13.53 -10.64 1.89
CA GLN A 412 14.69 -9.78 1.63
C GLN A 412 14.34 -8.61 0.70
N GLU A 413 13.63 -8.89 -0.40
CA GLU A 413 13.19 -7.86 -1.36
C GLU A 413 12.26 -6.80 -0.72
N TYR A 414 11.37 -7.20 0.18
CA TYR A 414 10.49 -6.26 0.90
C TYR A 414 11.29 -5.34 1.83
N HIS A 415 12.33 -5.87 2.47
CA HIS A 415 13.12 -5.15 3.48
C HIS A 415 14.06 -4.11 2.87
N LEU A 416 14.45 -4.29 1.60
CA LEU A 416 15.28 -3.33 0.87
C LEU A 416 14.55 -2.00 0.53
N GLY A 417 13.22 -1.93 0.70
CA GLY A 417 12.37 -0.83 0.18
C GLY A 417 11.98 0.29 1.15
N VAL A 418 12.45 0.29 2.40
CA VAL A 418 11.94 1.19 3.45
C VAL A 418 12.81 2.43 3.59
N THR A 419 12.49 3.51 2.86
CA THR A 419 13.17 4.83 2.97
C THR A 419 12.24 6.02 2.69
N PRO A 420 11.59 6.59 3.71
CA PRO A 420 11.46 8.06 3.74
C PRO A 420 11.47 8.56 5.20
N PHE A 421 12.44 9.32 5.68
CA PHE A 421 12.37 10.77 5.94
C PHE A 421 13.49 11.05 6.97
N SER A 422 14.18 12.18 6.85
CA SER A 422 15.30 12.57 7.74
C SER A 422 14.96 13.83 8.52
N ASP A 423 15.54 13.97 9.71
CA ASP A 423 15.40 15.12 10.60
C ASP A 423 15.96 16.42 10.04
N GLU A 424 15.04 17.36 9.85
CA GLU A 424 15.14 18.76 10.25
C GLU A 424 13.74 19.36 10.13
N CYS A 425 12.98 19.31 11.23
CA CYS A 425 11.70 20.00 11.36
C CYS A 425 11.66 20.61 12.76
N GLU A 426 12.01 21.88 12.88
CA GLU A 426 11.80 22.63 14.12
C GLU A 426 10.32 23.05 14.22
N ASP A 427 9.77 23.07 15.44
CA ASP A 427 8.35 23.30 15.74
C ASP A 427 7.81 24.68 15.28
N GLN A 428 8.69 25.60 14.88
CA GLN A 428 8.32 26.90 14.36
C GLN A 428 7.93 26.86 12.86
N ASP A 429 8.30 25.81 12.11
CA ASP A 429 8.06 25.68 10.66
C ASP A 429 6.72 25.01 10.31
N LEU A 430 6.04 24.38 11.27
CA LEU A 430 4.77 23.69 11.07
C LEU A 430 3.58 24.63 10.83
N ARG A 431 3.75 25.95 10.99
CA ARG A 431 2.68 26.94 10.84
C ARG A 431 2.71 27.73 9.54
N THR A 432 3.73 27.57 8.70
CA THR A 432 3.88 28.40 7.49
C THR A 432 4.05 27.61 6.19
N LEU A 433 4.11 26.27 6.25
CA LEU A 433 4.41 25.45 5.07
C LEU A 433 3.44 24.29 4.82
N ALA A 434 2.38 24.17 5.58
CA ALA A 434 1.30 23.26 5.21
C ALA A 434 -0.02 23.88 5.63
N HIS A 435 -0.98 23.95 4.70
CA HIS A 435 -2.36 24.31 4.98
C HIS A 435 -3.03 23.15 5.75
N LEU A 436 -2.52 22.87 6.95
CA LEU A 436 -3.08 21.88 7.86
C LEU A 436 -4.16 22.57 8.69
N ASP A 437 -5.33 21.95 8.74
CA ASP A 437 -6.37 22.30 9.69
C ASP A 437 -6.00 21.86 11.11
N GLU A 438 -6.79 22.29 12.10
CA GLU A 438 -6.52 22.02 13.52
C GLU A 438 -6.49 20.52 13.83
N ASP A 439 -7.34 19.73 13.18
CA ASP A 439 -7.40 18.27 13.36
C ASP A 439 -6.09 17.59 12.92
N LYS A 440 -5.55 17.98 11.76
CA LYS A 440 -4.26 17.46 11.27
C LYS A 440 -3.10 17.89 12.18
N ILE A 441 -3.14 19.10 12.74
CA ILE A 441 -2.13 19.58 13.69
C ILE A 441 -2.19 18.76 14.99
N GLN A 442 -3.38 18.48 15.51
CA GLN A 442 -3.55 17.66 16.70
C GLN A 442 -3.03 16.24 16.48
N PHE A 443 -3.28 15.64 15.31
CA PHE A 443 -2.73 14.33 14.95
C PHE A 443 -1.19 14.31 14.96
N VAL A 444 -0.53 15.34 14.42
CA VAL A 444 0.94 15.45 14.42
C VAL A 444 1.48 15.53 15.86
N ARG A 445 0.87 16.36 16.71
CA ARG A 445 1.26 16.47 18.13
C ARG A 445 1.09 15.15 18.88
N ALA A 446 -0.05 14.47 18.68
CA ALA A 446 -0.33 13.18 19.29
C ALA A 446 0.67 12.11 18.84
N THR A 447 1.02 12.09 17.55
CA THR A 447 2.03 11.20 16.98
C THR A 447 3.39 11.41 17.66
N ARG A 448 3.84 12.66 17.76
CA ARG A 448 5.13 12.97 18.41
C ARG A 448 5.17 12.52 19.87
N ALA A 449 4.11 12.78 20.62
CA ALA A 449 4.00 12.32 22.01
C ALA A 449 4.04 10.78 22.11
N TYR A 450 3.38 10.07 21.20
CA TYR A 450 3.41 8.61 21.15
C TYR A 450 4.82 8.07 20.87
N VAL A 451 5.49 8.63 19.86
CA VAL A 451 6.86 8.27 19.47
C VAL A 451 7.83 8.43 20.64
N GLN A 452 7.77 9.57 21.34
CA GLN A 452 8.67 9.85 22.47
C GLN A 452 8.48 8.84 23.63
N ARG A 453 7.25 8.42 23.90
CA ARG A 453 6.96 7.41 24.94
C ARG A 453 7.48 6.01 24.58
N HIS A 454 7.52 5.66 23.29
CA HIS A 454 7.86 4.31 22.82
C HIS A 454 9.27 4.20 22.22
N LYS A 455 10.07 5.27 22.25
CA LYS A 455 11.39 5.34 21.60
C LYS A 455 12.30 4.17 21.99
N ARG A 456 12.43 3.88 23.29
CA ARG A 456 13.26 2.79 23.80
C ARG A 456 12.79 1.42 23.34
N ASP A 457 11.48 1.18 23.35
CA ASP A 457 10.91 -0.10 22.94
C ASP A 457 11.14 -0.34 21.45
N TRP A 458 10.98 0.71 20.64
CA TRP A 458 11.25 0.64 19.20
C TRP A 458 12.73 0.41 18.88
N GLU A 459 13.65 1.04 19.61
CA GLU A 459 15.09 0.76 19.49
C GLU A 459 15.41 -0.70 19.80
N GLN A 460 14.78 -1.28 20.83
CA GLN A 460 14.96 -2.71 21.17
C GLN A 460 14.38 -3.65 20.11
N ILE A 461 13.17 -3.36 19.59
CA ILE A 461 12.55 -4.12 18.49
C ILE A 461 13.48 -4.16 17.27
N ARG A 462 14.08 -3.01 16.93
CA ARG A 462 15.06 -2.92 15.83
C ARG A 462 16.33 -3.72 16.13
N ALA A 463 16.90 -3.57 17.33
CA ALA A 463 18.12 -4.26 17.74
C ALA A 463 17.99 -5.79 17.74
N ARG A 464 16.79 -6.32 18.01
CA ARG A 464 16.51 -7.77 18.03
C ARG A 464 16.15 -8.35 16.66
N GLY A 465 16.00 -7.53 15.61
CA GLY A 465 15.59 -8.02 14.30
C GLY A 465 14.17 -8.60 14.27
N GLU A 466 13.24 -8.01 15.04
CA GLU A 466 11.83 -8.43 15.11
C GLU A 466 11.04 -7.91 13.89
N TYR A 467 11.42 -8.31 12.68
CA TYR A 467 10.85 -7.81 11.41
C TYR A 467 9.34 -8.03 11.26
N GLU A 468 8.76 -8.98 12.00
CA GLU A 468 7.34 -9.30 12.05
C GLU A 468 6.54 -8.37 12.96
N ASN A 469 7.22 -7.53 13.76
CA ASN A 469 6.60 -6.59 14.68
C ASN A 469 6.03 -5.39 13.90
N ASP A 470 4.80 -4.99 14.22
CA ASP A 470 4.06 -3.95 13.50
C ASP A 470 4.81 -2.60 13.47
N PHE A 471 5.64 -2.31 14.49
CA PHE A 471 6.42 -1.09 14.59
C PHE A 471 7.87 -1.20 14.08
N PHE A 472 8.35 -2.37 13.65
CA PHE A 472 9.75 -2.53 13.24
C PHE A 472 10.14 -1.55 12.12
N PHE A 473 9.41 -1.58 11.00
CA PHE A 473 9.68 -0.71 9.85
C PHE A 473 9.16 0.71 10.08
N VAL A 474 7.98 0.85 10.69
CA VAL A 474 7.36 2.16 10.95
C VAL A 474 8.24 3.03 11.86
N SER A 475 8.87 2.44 12.88
CA SER A 475 9.72 3.19 13.82
C SER A 475 10.92 3.85 13.16
N GLN A 476 11.32 3.40 11.97
CA GLN A 476 12.43 3.98 11.19
C GLN A 476 12.10 5.37 10.66
N LEU A 477 10.81 5.73 10.51
CA LEU A 477 10.39 7.09 10.15
C LEU A 477 10.78 8.14 11.20
N PHE A 478 11.10 7.70 12.41
CA PHE A 478 11.34 8.55 13.57
C PHE A 478 12.77 8.39 14.12
N ASP A 479 13.66 7.75 13.37
CA ASP A 479 15.06 7.55 13.76
C ASP A 479 15.95 8.60 13.10
N GLU A 480 16.42 9.56 13.89
CA GLU A 480 17.20 10.70 13.40
C GLU A 480 18.56 10.31 12.83
N LYS A 481 19.08 9.15 13.25
CA LYS A 481 20.36 8.61 12.82
C LYS A 481 20.18 7.40 11.92
N TRP A 482 19.01 7.27 11.30
CA TRP A 482 18.70 6.13 10.46
C TRP A 482 19.74 5.97 9.34
N HIS A 483 20.20 4.72 9.17
CA HIS A 483 21.00 4.31 8.04
C HIS A 483 20.47 2.99 7.48
N PRO A 484 20.63 2.72 6.17
CA PRO A 484 20.25 1.44 5.59
C PRO A 484 21.00 0.31 6.29
N GLN A 485 20.28 -0.74 6.67
CA GLN A 485 20.86 -1.97 7.21
C GLN A 485 20.56 -3.11 6.25
N THR A 486 21.56 -3.94 5.96
CA THR A 486 21.34 -5.24 5.34
C THR A 486 20.67 -6.16 6.35
N THR A 487 19.50 -6.69 6.02
CA THR A 487 18.86 -7.72 6.85
C THR A 487 19.70 -8.99 6.79
N VAL A 488 20.36 -9.28 7.90
CA VAL A 488 21.13 -10.51 8.09
C VAL A 488 20.17 -11.57 8.63
N TRP A 489 20.20 -12.75 8.03
CA TRP A 489 19.39 -13.92 8.39
C TRP A 489 20.24 -14.98 9.05
#